data_AF-A0A6G1D728-F1
#
_entry.id   AF-A0A6G1D728-F1
#
_cell.length_a   1.000
_cell.length_b   1.000
_cell.length_c   1.000
_cell.angle_alpha   90.00
_cell.angle_beta   90.00
_cell.angle_gamma   90.00
#
_symmetry.space_group_name_H-M   'P 1'
#
loop_
_entity.id
_entity.type
_entity.pdbx_description
1 polymer ?
#
loop_
_entity_poly.entity_id
_entity_poly.type
_entity_poly.pdbx_seq_one_letter_code
_entity_poly.pdbx_strand_id
1 'polypeptide(L)'
;MQATGLATNIQKSHVAAIRCGNIDLEDTLEEVSAVWSYFPIKYIGLPLVLGRMRKVDIQRVFDKIVRRIASWRGKNMGPTGRTTLVKSVLTAQPIYLLTVLKITKEALEQIDKQWRRFFWVGTGTVTGGKCKINWTRTCMPTAQGDLGVLNIEKFARAPCLRWLWHEWKDPRKPWPELQTLCDETNKLPFAAVTKITIGDGNTARFWESAWLQGQRPKDLMPLVYAISKKRHKTLQQGLQNDAWIHDLDLLPNPSITVNLISQLVALWSETRRIQLDQNEPDQITWQLTNYGEYSASSAYKA
;
A
#
# COMPACT_ATOMS: atom_id res chain seq x y z
N MET A 1 -9.23 43.02 6.06
CA MET A 1 -10.56 42.48 6.42
C MET A 1 -10.40 41.06 6.94
N GLN A 2 -10.65 40.81 8.23
CA GLN A 2 -10.81 39.43 8.73
C GLN A 2 -12.29 39.06 8.57
N ALA A 3 -12.63 38.37 7.48
CA ALA A 3 -14.01 37.96 7.20
C ALA A 3 -14.55 36.91 8.18
N THR A 4 -13.68 36.23 8.95
CA THR A 4 -14.02 35.07 9.80
C THR A 4 -13.78 35.29 11.29
N GLY A 5 -13.20 36.42 11.71
CA GLY A 5 -12.82 36.66 13.11
C GLY A 5 -11.69 35.78 13.66
N LEU A 6 -11.00 35.02 12.81
CA LEU A 6 -9.87 34.16 13.19
C LEU A 6 -8.53 34.90 13.02
N ALA A 7 -7.60 34.66 13.95
CA ALA A 7 -6.23 35.16 13.90
C ALA A 7 -5.23 34.02 13.66
N THR A 8 -4.33 34.19 12.68
CA THR A 8 -3.30 33.21 12.34
C THR A 8 -2.19 33.21 13.40
N ASN A 9 -1.84 32.03 13.90
CA ASN A 9 -0.67 31.88 14.78
C ASN A 9 0.61 31.77 13.94
N ILE A 10 1.31 32.87 13.78
CA ILE A 10 2.52 32.97 12.94
C ILE A 10 3.63 32.00 13.42
N GLN A 11 3.79 31.82 14.73
CA GLN A 11 4.81 30.93 15.31
C GLN A 11 4.56 29.44 14.99
N LYS A 12 3.32 29.06 14.69
CA LYS A 12 2.93 27.69 14.28
C LYS A 12 2.70 27.58 12.78
N SER A 13 2.76 28.69 12.05
CA SER A 13 2.54 28.74 10.61
C SER A 13 3.88 28.57 9.91
N HIS A 14 3.97 27.59 9.04
CA HIS A 14 5.19 27.25 8.32
C HIS A 14 4.98 27.33 6.82
N VAL A 15 5.99 27.85 6.12
CA VAL A 15 6.04 27.88 4.66
C VAL A 15 7.20 27.02 4.20
N ALA A 16 6.98 26.26 3.14
CA ALA A 16 7.99 25.40 2.53
C ALA A 16 7.79 25.35 1.02
N ALA A 17 8.88 25.52 0.28
CA ALA A 17 8.85 25.46 -1.16
C ALA A 17 8.81 24.00 -1.66
N ILE A 18 7.97 23.76 -2.68
CA ILE A 18 7.86 22.46 -3.34
C ILE A 18 8.15 22.67 -4.82
N ARG A 19 9.30 22.17 -5.29
CA ARG A 19 9.74 22.27 -6.70
C ARG A 19 9.85 23.70 -7.26
N CYS A 20 10.23 24.66 -6.42
CA CYS A 20 10.37 26.08 -6.79
C CYS A 20 11.81 26.47 -7.16
N GLY A 21 12.56 25.63 -7.87
CA GLY A 21 14.00 25.85 -8.12
C GLY A 21 14.33 27.08 -9.00
N ASN A 22 13.34 27.63 -9.69
CA ASN A 22 13.48 28.75 -10.62
C ASN A 22 12.74 30.01 -10.14
N ILE A 23 12.29 30.04 -8.88
CA ILE A 23 11.53 31.15 -8.33
C ILE A 23 12.38 31.78 -7.23
N ASP A 24 12.48 33.11 -7.24
CA ASP A 24 13.01 33.84 -6.10
C ASP A 24 11.99 33.78 -4.95
N LEU A 25 12.24 32.84 -4.05
CA LEU A 25 11.36 32.56 -2.93
C LEU A 25 11.40 33.68 -1.89
N GLU A 26 12.50 34.45 -1.81
CA GLU A 26 12.64 35.54 -0.84
C GLU A 26 11.75 36.72 -1.22
N ASP A 27 11.77 37.12 -2.50
CA ASP A 27 10.91 38.18 -3.06
C ASP A 27 9.42 37.79 -3.02
N THR A 28 9.08 36.57 -3.43
CA THR A 28 7.67 36.12 -3.51
C THR A 28 7.00 35.87 -2.16
N LEU A 29 7.78 35.70 -1.08
CA LEU A 29 7.26 35.40 0.26
C LEU A 29 7.55 36.51 1.28
N GLU A 30 8.04 37.68 0.86
CA GLU A 30 8.31 38.82 1.73
C GLU A 30 7.07 39.26 2.53
N GLU A 31 5.89 39.20 1.90
CA GLU A 31 4.62 39.55 2.53
C GLU A 31 4.04 38.41 3.41
N VAL A 32 4.58 37.20 3.33
CA VAL A 32 4.05 36.04 4.06
C VAL A 32 4.63 35.99 5.46
N SER A 33 3.83 36.41 6.43
CA SER A 33 4.15 36.30 7.86
C SER A 33 4.07 34.83 8.34
N ALA A 34 5.10 34.03 8.05
CA ALA A 34 5.23 32.63 8.47
C ALA A 34 6.70 32.21 8.65
N VAL A 35 6.91 31.11 9.36
CA VAL A 35 8.26 30.56 9.60
C VAL A 35 8.70 29.70 8.42
N TRP A 36 9.86 30.01 7.86
CA TRP A 36 10.49 29.19 6.83
C TRP A 36 10.81 27.79 7.32
N SER A 37 10.50 26.79 6.51
CA SER A 37 10.72 25.38 6.82
C SER A 37 11.17 24.60 5.60
N TYR A 38 11.96 23.56 5.86
CA TYR A 38 12.51 22.68 4.85
C TYR A 38 12.04 21.25 5.08
N PHE A 39 11.87 20.49 4.01
CA PHE A 39 11.55 19.08 4.11
C PHE A 39 12.72 18.28 4.72
N PRO A 40 12.47 17.31 5.60
CA PRO A 40 11.15 16.77 5.96
C PRO A 40 10.39 17.56 7.04
N ILE A 41 9.10 17.83 6.79
CA ILE A 41 8.19 18.56 7.70
C ILE A 41 7.24 17.58 8.39
N LYS A 42 6.83 17.87 9.62
CA LYS A 42 5.83 17.05 10.33
C LYS A 42 4.43 17.62 10.13
N TYR A 43 3.53 16.83 9.54
CA TYR A 43 2.13 17.18 9.38
C TYR A 43 1.23 16.07 9.93
N ILE A 44 0.34 16.39 10.88
CA ILE A 44 -0.54 15.43 11.57
C ILE A 44 0.24 14.19 12.07
N GLY A 45 1.46 14.41 12.56
CA GLY A 45 2.31 13.32 13.07
C GLY A 45 3.07 12.50 12.02
N LEU A 46 2.87 12.76 10.73
CA LEU A 46 3.56 12.09 9.63
C LEU A 46 4.70 12.96 9.08
N PRO A 47 5.82 12.36 8.63
CA PRO A 47 6.83 13.06 7.88
C PRO A 47 6.37 13.29 6.43
N LEU A 48 6.30 14.54 6.02
CA LEU A 48 6.21 14.94 4.62
C LEU A 48 7.62 15.00 4.04
N VAL A 49 7.84 14.34 2.91
CA VAL A 49 9.12 14.23 2.20
C VAL A 49 8.90 14.47 0.71
N LEU A 50 9.85 15.13 0.03
CA LEU A 50 9.76 15.43 -1.41
C LEU A 50 10.21 14.26 -2.31
N GLY A 51 10.58 13.12 -1.72
CA GLY A 51 11.09 11.96 -2.45
C GLY A 51 10.83 10.65 -1.71
N ARG A 52 11.60 9.61 -2.04
CA ARG A 52 11.46 8.30 -1.39
C ARG A 52 11.75 8.41 0.10
N MET A 53 10.81 7.91 0.91
CA MET A 53 10.95 7.88 2.36
C MET A 53 12.15 7.04 2.78
N ARG A 54 13.00 7.61 3.64
CA ARG A 54 14.18 6.97 4.21
C ARG A 54 13.91 6.58 5.66
N LYS A 55 14.76 5.71 6.20
CA LYS A 55 14.73 5.31 7.61
C LYS A 55 14.76 6.50 8.58
N VAL A 56 15.53 7.53 8.27
CA VAL A 56 15.64 8.73 9.14
C VAL A 56 14.31 9.46 9.28
N ASP A 57 13.47 9.45 8.25
CA ASP A 57 12.20 10.21 8.23
C ASP A 57 11.17 9.60 9.20
N ILE A 58 11.26 8.29 9.45
CA ILE A 58 10.37 7.55 10.36
C ILE A 58 10.97 7.34 11.76
N GLN A 59 12.21 7.79 11.99
CA GLN A 59 12.95 7.57 13.25
C GLN A 59 12.13 8.05 14.46
N ARG A 60 11.37 9.13 14.32
CA ARG A 60 10.49 9.64 15.39
C ARG A 60 9.47 8.62 15.89
N VAL A 61 8.92 7.79 14.99
CA VAL A 61 7.98 6.72 15.36
C VAL A 61 8.71 5.62 16.12
N PHE A 62 9.90 5.25 15.66
CA PHE A 62 10.76 4.30 16.36
C PHE A 62 11.10 4.80 17.77
N ASP A 63 11.52 6.06 17.92
CA ASP A 63 11.85 6.66 19.21
C ASP A 63 10.64 6.73 20.14
N LYS A 64 9.43 6.91 19.58
CA LYS A 64 8.18 6.85 20.35
C LYS A 64 7.91 5.44 20.88
N ILE A 65 8.14 4.41 20.07
CA ILE A 65 8.03 3.00 20.48
C ILE A 65 9.06 2.69 21.57
N VAL A 66 10.32 3.04 21.36
CA VAL A 66 11.41 2.79 22.32
C VAL A 66 11.17 3.52 23.64
N ARG A 67 10.80 4.81 23.61
CA ARG A 67 10.47 5.55 24.83
C ARG A 67 9.26 4.95 25.55
N ARG A 68 8.25 4.50 24.82
CA ARG A 68 7.09 3.84 25.42
C ARG A 68 7.50 2.54 26.11
N ILE A 69 8.31 1.71 25.47
CA ILE A 69 8.85 0.48 26.05
C ILE A 69 9.68 0.77 27.30
N ALA A 70 10.56 1.77 27.25
CA ALA A 70 11.42 2.16 28.37
C ALA A 70 10.61 2.69 29.57
N SER A 71 9.49 3.36 29.33
CA SER A 71 8.61 3.86 30.40
C SER A 71 7.93 2.75 31.20
N TRP A 72 7.87 1.53 30.66
CA TRP A 72 7.31 0.39 31.35
C TRP A 72 8.38 -0.33 32.17
N ARG A 73 8.03 -0.72 33.40
CA ARG A 73 8.84 -1.63 34.24
C ARG A 73 8.75 -3.07 33.71
N GLY A 74 9.14 -3.29 32.45
CA GLY A 74 8.94 -4.53 31.72
C GLY A 74 9.63 -5.75 32.35
N LYS A 75 10.67 -5.55 33.18
CA LYS A 75 11.28 -6.62 33.99
C LYS A 75 10.36 -7.14 35.09
N ASN A 76 9.47 -6.30 35.62
CA ASN A 76 8.56 -6.62 36.71
C ASN A 76 7.20 -7.09 36.19
N MET A 77 7.04 -7.24 34.88
CA MET A 77 5.81 -7.66 34.24
C MET A 77 5.87 -9.14 33.88
N GLY A 78 4.81 -9.88 34.22
CA GLY A 78 4.63 -11.24 33.75
C GLY A 78 4.47 -11.33 32.22
N PRO A 79 4.65 -12.52 31.61
CA PRO A 79 4.49 -12.72 30.17
C PRO A 79 3.14 -12.26 29.60
N THR A 80 2.05 -12.50 30.33
CA THR A 80 0.70 -12.08 29.93
C THR A 80 0.58 -10.56 29.83
N GLY A 81 1.06 -9.83 30.84
CA GLY A 81 1.01 -8.37 30.85
C GLY A 81 1.79 -7.76 29.67
N ARG A 82 2.99 -8.30 29.38
CA ARG A 82 3.78 -7.88 28.22
C ARG A 82 3.07 -8.19 26.90
N THR A 83 2.47 -9.37 26.78
CA THR A 83 1.69 -9.76 25.61
C THR A 83 0.54 -8.80 25.36
N THR A 84 -0.23 -8.47 26.40
CA THR A 84 -1.35 -7.52 26.31
C THR A 84 -0.86 -6.16 25.84
N LEU A 85 0.22 -5.61 26.43
CA LEU A 85 0.77 -4.31 26.03
C LEU A 85 1.30 -4.28 24.60
N VAL A 86 1.93 -5.37 24.14
CA VAL A 86 2.34 -5.50 22.74
C VAL A 86 1.10 -5.40 21.84
N LYS A 87 0.08 -6.23 22.11
CA LYS A 87 -1.12 -6.33 21.27
C LYS A 87 -2.03 -5.10 21.27
N SER A 88 -2.14 -4.38 22.37
CA SER A 88 -3.08 -3.26 22.50
C SER A 88 -2.42 -1.90 22.30
N VAL A 89 -1.14 -1.75 22.67
CA VAL A 89 -0.46 -0.44 22.63
C VAL A 89 0.59 -0.39 21.54
N LEU A 90 1.54 -1.33 21.51
CA LEU A 90 2.68 -1.21 20.59
C LEU A 90 2.28 -1.42 19.14
N THR A 91 1.43 -2.40 18.86
CA THR A 91 0.91 -2.70 17.52
C THR A 91 0.08 -1.56 16.96
N ALA A 92 -0.64 -0.80 17.80
CA ALA A 92 -1.48 0.32 17.39
C ALA A 92 -0.67 1.56 16.95
N GLN A 93 0.52 1.75 17.50
CA GLN A 93 1.34 2.95 17.24
C GLN A 93 1.71 3.17 15.76
N PRO A 94 2.18 2.16 15.00
CA PRO A 94 2.52 2.35 13.60
C PRO A 94 1.32 2.27 12.65
N ILE A 95 0.12 1.81 13.07
CA ILE A 95 -1.00 1.56 12.14
C ILE A 95 -1.36 2.80 11.31
N TYR A 96 -1.40 3.97 11.95
CA TYR A 96 -1.70 5.21 11.26
C TYR A 96 -0.65 5.53 10.17
N LEU A 97 0.63 5.34 10.48
CA LEU A 97 1.73 5.52 9.54
C LEU A 97 1.64 4.50 8.38
N LEU A 98 1.39 3.22 8.68
CA LEU A 98 1.27 2.15 7.69
C LEU A 98 0.07 2.32 6.75
N THR A 99 -0.94 3.09 7.18
CA THR A 99 -2.12 3.34 6.35
C THR A 99 -1.83 4.32 5.23
N VAL A 100 -0.90 5.26 5.42
CA VAL A 100 -0.70 6.39 4.50
C VAL A 100 0.69 6.44 3.90
N LEU A 101 1.64 5.66 4.42
CA LEU A 101 3.03 5.68 3.98
C LEU A 101 3.55 4.28 3.67
N LYS A 102 4.36 4.21 2.62
CA LYS A 102 5.07 3.00 2.24
C LYS A 102 6.35 2.90 3.03
N ILE A 103 6.35 2.00 4.00
CA ILE A 103 7.48 1.77 4.89
C ILE A 103 8.38 0.68 4.31
N THR A 104 9.70 0.89 4.39
CA THR A 104 10.65 -0.11 3.90
C THR A 104 10.65 -1.35 4.79
N LYS A 105 11.04 -2.50 4.24
CA LYS A 105 11.05 -3.76 4.98
C LYS A 105 11.97 -3.69 6.20
N GLU A 106 13.13 -3.06 6.06
CA GLU A 106 14.13 -2.91 7.13
C GLU A 106 13.60 -2.09 8.31
N ALA A 107 12.70 -1.14 8.03
CA ALA A 107 12.04 -0.34 9.06
C ALA A 107 11.00 -1.16 9.83
N LEU A 108 10.20 -1.97 9.12
CA LEU A 108 9.24 -2.89 9.73
C LEU A 108 9.95 -3.91 10.63
N GLU A 109 11.07 -4.48 10.16
CA GLU A 109 11.90 -5.41 10.93
C GLU A 109 12.48 -4.79 12.20
N GLN A 110 12.86 -3.51 12.17
CA GLN A 110 13.35 -2.81 13.35
C GLN A 110 12.25 -2.59 14.40
N ILE A 111 11.04 -2.24 13.97
CA ILE A 111 9.88 -2.13 14.86
C ILE A 111 9.57 -3.49 15.48
N ASP A 112 9.49 -4.53 14.65
CA ASP A 112 9.22 -5.90 15.06
C ASP A 112 10.27 -6.42 16.05
N LYS A 113 11.56 -6.09 15.83
CA LYS A 113 12.65 -6.41 16.75
C LYS A 113 12.45 -5.81 18.14
N GLN A 114 11.97 -4.56 18.24
CA GLN A 114 11.69 -3.94 19.54
C GLN A 114 10.49 -4.59 20.23
N TRP A 115 9.45 -4.92 19.48
CA TRP A 115 8.28 -5.62 20.00
C TRP A 115 8.66 -7.00 20.52
N ARG A 116 9.41 -7.78 19.74
CA ARG A 116 9.92 -9.10 20.12
C ARG A 116 10.79 -9.04 21.37
N ARG A 117 11.69 -8.05 21.46
CA ARG A 117 12.53 -7.84 22.64
C ARG A 117 11.68 -7.59 23.88
N PHE A 118 10.74 -6.66 23.80
CA PHE A 118 9.87 -6.32 24.92
C PHE A 118 8.98 -7.50 25.31
N PHE A 119 8.43 -8.23 24.33
CA PHE A 119 7.60 -9.40 24.54
C PHE A 119 8.31 -10.47 25.36
N TRP A 120 9.53 -10.86 24.98
CA TRP A 120 10.24 -11.96 25.63
C TRP A 120 10.94 -11.55 26.92
N VAL A 121 11.55 -10.36 26.96
CA VAL A 121 12.48 -9.97 28.05
C VAL A 121 12.15 -8.63 28.70
N GLY A 122 11.09 -7.95 28.26
CA GLY A 122 10.75 -6.62 28.75
C GLY A 122 11.88 -5.64 28.45
N THR A 123 12.41 -4.98 29.48
CA THR A 123 13.55 -4.05 29.36
C THR A 123 14.91 -4.71 29.63
N GLY A 124 14.97 -6.04 29.76
CA GLY A 124 16.23 -6.77 29.94
C GLY A 124 17.03 -6.99 28.64
N THR A 125 18.16 -7.70 28.77
CA THR A 125 19.02 -8.13 27.66
C THR A 125 18.48 -9.40 27.01
N VAL A 126 18.37 -9.39 25.68
CA VAL A 126 17.88 -10.56 24.92
C VAL A 126 18.99 -11.61 24.84
N THR A 127 18.70 -12.82 25.28
CA THR A 127 19.59 -14.00 25.18
C THR A 127 18.79 -15.12 24.53
N GLY A 128 19.42 -15.99 23.73
CA GLY A 128 18.73 -17.03 22.95
C GLY A 128 17.75 -17.89 23.77
N GLY A 129 18.16 -18.31 24.97
CA GLY A 129 17.32 -19.12 25.88
C GLY A 129 16.09 -18.42 26.46
N LYS A 130 15.91 -17.10 26.23
CA LYS A 130 14.73 -16.35 26.70
C LYS A 130 13.58 -16.35 25.69
N CYS A 131 13.84 -16.69 24.43
CA CYS A 131 12.81 -16.80 23.38
C CYS A 131 12.31 -18.25 23.33
N LYS A 132 11.17 -18.52 23.99
CA LYS A 132 10.64 -19.90 24.11
C LYS A 132 9.97 -20.42 22.84
N ILE A 133 9.45 -19.53 22.01
CA ILE A 133 8.71 -19.87 20.79
C ILE A 133 9.28 -19.04 19.63
N ASN A 134 9.30 -19.64 18.44
CA ASN A 134 9.63 -18.91 17.21
C ASN A 134 8.69 -17.69 17.07
N TRP A 135 9.24 -16.54 16.67
CA TRP A 135 8.47 -15.31 16.53
C TRP A 135 7.38 -15.42 15.47
N THR A 136 7.65 -16.09 14.34
CA THR A 136 6.64 -16.32 13.29
C THR A 136 5.45 -17.08 13.85
N ARG A 137 5.69 -18.12 14.66
CA ARG A 137 4.63 -18.87 15.36
C ARG A 137 3.90 -17.99 16.38
N THR A 138 4.62 -17.17 17.14
CA THR A 138 4.03 -16.21 18.10
C THR A 138 3.02 -15.27 17.45
N CYS A 139 3.24 -14.93 16.17
CA CYS A 139 2.37 -14.05 15.41
C CYS A 139 1.19 -14.75 14.70
N MET A 140 1.12 -16.09 14.73
CA MET A 140 0.02 -16.82 14.12
C MET A 140 -1.29 -16.60 14.90
N PRO A 141 -2.46 -16.68 14.22
CA PRO A 141 -3.75 -16.50 14.86
C PRO A 141 -3.97 -17.41 16.07
N THR A 142 -4.71 -16.91 17.07
CA THR A 142 -5.10 -17.72 18.25
C THR A 142 -5.93 -18.95 17.89
N ALA A 143 -6.67 -18.90 16.77
CA ALA A 143 -7.40 -20.05 16.22
C ALA A 143 -6.48 -21.22 15.82
N GLN A 144 -5.20 -20.95 15.55
CA GLN A 144 -4.19 -21.98 15.26
C GLN A 144 -3.39 -22.39 16.52
N GLY A 145 -3.87 -22.02 17.71
CA GLY A 145 -3.26 -22.38 19.00
C GLY A 145 -2.07 -21.51 19.41
N ASP A 146 -1.81 -20.41 18.68
CA ASP A 146 -0.68 -19.53 18.91
C ASP A 146 -1.08 -18.24 19.66
N LEU A 147 -0.11 -17.36 19.91
CA LEU A 147 -0.30 -16.19 20.76
C LEU A 147 -0.98 -15.01 20.05
N GLY A 148 -1.20 -15.02 18.74
CA GLY A 148 -1.95 -13.98 18.03
C GLY A 148 -1.36 -12.58 18.13
N VAL A 149 -0.03 -12.46 18.21
CA VAL A 149 0.66 -11.17 18.09
C VAL A 149 0.59 -10.70 16.63
N LEU A 150 0.43 -9.40 16.40
CA LEU A 150 0.34 -8.88 15.04
C LEU A 150 1.72 -8.93 14.37
N ASN A 151 1.81 -9.61 13.23
CA ASN A 151 2.97 -9.54 12.34
C ASN A 151 2.89 -8.23 11.54
N ILE A 152 3.80 -7.30 11.81
CA ILE A 152 3.75 -5.96 11.21
C ILE A 152 3.99 -5.98 9.69
N GLU A 153 4.85 -6.88 9.19
CA GLU A 153 5.14 -6.99 7.76
C GLU A 153 3.92 -7.48 6.99
N LYS A 154 3.26 -8.53 7.50
CA LYS A 154 2.00 -9.03 6.93
C LYS A 154 0.90 -7.97 7.05
N PHE A 155 0.79 -7.31 8.20
CA PHE A 155 -0.21 -6.27 8.42
C PHE A 155 -0.02 -5.05 7.52
N ALA A 156 1.21 -4.63 7.25
CA ALA A 156 1.49 -3.49 6.36
C ALA A 156 0.92 -3.67 4.94
N ARG A 157 0.70 -4.92 4.49
CA ARG A 157 0.06 -5.20 3.21
C ARG A 157 -1.42 -4.85 3.21
N ALA A 158 -2.14 -5.11 4.31
CA ALA A 158 -3.59 -4.91 4.36
C ALA A 158 -3.99 -3.45 4.04
N PRO A 159 -3.47 -2.40 4.72
CA PRO A 159 -3.76 -1.03 4.34
C PRO A 159 -3.37 -0.66 2.91
N CYS A 160 -2.35 -1.29 2.31
CA CYS A 160 -2.06 -1.13 0.89
C CYS A 160 -3.20 -1.70 0.02
N LEU A 161 -3.67 -2.93 0.28
CA LEU A 161 -4.80 -3.52 -0.43
C LEU A 161 -6.09 -2.69 -0.30
N ARG A 162 -6.27 -2.00 0.84
CA ARG A 162 -7.36 -1.03 1.03
C ARG A 162 -7.36 0.08 -0.02
N TRP A 163 -6.19 0.60 -0.40
CA TRP A 163 -6.10 1.66 -1.40
C TRP A 163 -6.46 1.16 -2.80
N LEU A 164 -6.01 -0.05 -3.17
CA LEU A 164 -6.41 -0.68 -4.43
C LEU A 164 -7.92 -0.91 -4.50
N TRP A 165 -8.55 -1.26 -3.37
CA TRP A 165 -10.01 -1.36 -3.28
C TRP A 165 -10.72 -0.02 -3.48
N HIS A 166 -10.25 1.04 -2.81
CA HIS A 166 -10.84 2.37 -2.94
C HIS A 166 -10.61 3.00 -4.30
N GLU A 167 -9.46 2.74 -4.93
CA GLU A 167 -9.19 3.15 -6.31
C GLU A 167 -10.26 2.61 -7.27
N TRP A 168 -10.68 1.35 -7.07
CA TRP A 168 -11.75 0.77 -7.86
C TRP A 168 -13.13 1.36 -7.51
N LYS A 169 -13.49 1.38 -6.23
CA LYS A 169 -14.85 1.77 -5.80
C LYS A 169 -15.12 3.28 -5.94
N ASP A 170 -14.07 4.10 -5.93
CA ASP A 170 -14.21 5.55 -5.97
C ASP A 170 -13.06 6.21 -6.76
N PRO A 171 -13.03 6.03 -8.09
CA PRO A 171 -11.94 6.51 -8.94
C PRO A 171 -11.89 8.04 -9.05
N ARG A 172 -12.96 8.75 -8.65
CA ARG A 172 -13.07 10.22 -8.73
C ARG A 172 -12.37 10.91 -7.56
N LYS A 173 -12.20 10.22 -6.44
CA LYS A 173 -11.45 10.77 -5.32
C LYS A 173 -9.96 10.85 -5.68
N PRO A 174 -9.19 11.79 -5.11
CA PRO A 174 -7.77 12.00 -5.45
C PRO A 174 -6.83 10.88 -4.94
N TRP A 175 -7.38 9.74 -4.51
CA TRP A 175 -6.61 8.58 -4.06
C TRP A 175 -5.71 7.93 -5.12
N PRO A 176 -5.99 7.99 -6.44
CA PRO A 176 -5.11 7.42 -7.46
C PRO A 176 -3.68 7.98 -7.42
N GLU A 177 -3.46 9.20 -6.92
CA GLU A 177 -2.11 9.75 -6.73
C GLU A 177 -1.34 9.04 -5.58
N LEU A 178 -2.05 8.39 -4.65
CA LEU A 178 -1.51 7.52 -3.61
C LEU A 178 -1.25 6.08 -4.07
N GLN A 179 -1.45 5.75 -5.36
CA GLN A 179 -1.06 4.46 -5.97
C GLN A 179 0.40 4.06 -5.65
N THR A 180 1.24 5.06 -5.34
CA THR A 180 2.64 4.94 -4.91
C THR A 180 2.89 4.07 -3.67
N LEU A 181 1.85 3.68 -2.92
CA LEU A 181 1.99 2.81 -1.75
C LEU A 181 2.09 1.31 -2.09
N CYS A 182 1.60 0.89 -3.26
CA CYS A 182 1.43 -0.52 -3.60
C CYS A 182 2.24 -0.94 -4.84
N ASP A 183 3.30 -1.71 -4.61
CA ASP A 183 4.09 -2.32 -5.68
C ASP A 183 3.40 -3.56 -6.27
N GLU A 184 3.95 -4.11 -7.35
CA GLU A 184 3.48 -5.36 -7.96
C GLU A 184 3.37 -6.52 -6.96
N THR A 185 4.26 -6.57 -5.96
CA THR A 185 4.23 -7.56 -4.88
C THR A 185 2.92 -7.54 -4.09
N ASN A 186 2.22 -6.40 -4.03
CA ASN A 186 0.92 -6.27 -3.36
C ASN A 186 -0.25 -6.32 -4.36
N LYS A 187 -0.05 -5.89 -5.62
CA LYS A 187 -1.08 -5.97 -6.67
C LYS A 187 -1.43 -7.42 -7.04
N LEU A 188 -0.46 -8.33 -7.02
CA LEU A 188 -0.72 -9.75 -7.31
C LEU A 188 -1.62 -10.43 -6.24
N PRO A 189 -1.32 -10.34 -4.93
CA PRO A 189 -2.24 -10.80 -3.88
C PRO A 189 -3.62 -10.16 -3.97
N PHE A 190 -3.70 -8.85 -4.30
CA PHE A 190 -4.98 -8.17 -4.50
C PHE A 190 -5.81 -8.86 -5.59
N ALA A 191 -5.20 -9.10 -6.75
CA ALA A 191 -5.84 -9.80 -7.87
C ALA A 191 -6.33 -11.20 -7.45
N ALA A 192 -5.54 -11.95 -6.68
CA ALA A 192 -5.91 -13.30 -6.24
C ALA A 192 -7.11 -13.34 -5.27
N VAL A 193 -7.36 -12.27 -4.51
CA VAL A 193 -8.43 -12.21 -3.50
C VAL A 193 -9.61 -11.35 -3.92
N THR A 194 -9.63 -10.89 -5.18
CA THR A 194 -10.73 -10.12 -5.76
C THR A 194 -11.29 -10.83 -6.98
N LYS A 195 -12.60 -10.70 -7.16
CA LYS A 195 -13.28 -11.13 -8.38
C LYS A 195 -13.82 -9.90 -9.07
N ILE A 196 -13.52 -9.78 -10.36
CA ILE A 196 -14.01 -8.69 -11.21
C ILE A 196 -15.08 -9.27 -12.12
N THR A 197 -16.24 -8.61 -12.16
CA THR A 197 -17.30 -8.88 -13.12
C THR A 197 -17.35 -7.70 -14.06
N ILE A 198 -17.12 -7.96 -15.35
CA ILE A 198 -17.06 -6.92 -16.38
C ILE A 198 -18.48 -6.47 -16.75
N GLY A 199 -18.67 -5.16 -16.77
CA GLY A 199 -19.85 -4.48 -17.31
C GLY A 199 -19.41 -3.63 -18.49
N ASP A 200 -19.33 -2.31 -18.30
CA ASP A 200 -18.97 -1.33 -19.32
C ASP A 200 -17.50 -1.36 -19.75
N GLY A 201 -16.61 -1.92 -18.92
CA GLY A 201 -15.17 -1.99 -19.15
C GLY A 201 -14.42 -0.69 -18.88
N ASN A 202 -15.05 0.33 -18.29
CA ASN A 202 -14.41 1.62 -18.03
C ASN A 202 -13.49 1.63 -16.81
N THR A 203 -13.67 0.69 -15.88
CA THR A 203 -12.91 0.66 -14.62
C THR A 203 -11.79 -0.37 -14.68
N ALA A 204 -12.07 -1.54 -15.24
CA ALA A 204 -11.08 -2.60 -15.40
C ALA A 204 -9.93 -2.13 -16.31
N ARG A 205 -8.68 -2.25 -15.85
CA ARG A 205 -7.49 -2.03 -16.68
C ARG A 205 -7.20 -3.28 -17.51
N PHE A 206 -6.98 -3.10 -18.81
CA PHE A 206 -6.79 -4.22 -19.75
C PHE A 206 -5.69 -5.18 -19.28
N TRP A 207 -4.50 -4.68 -18.91
CA TRP A 207 -3.39 -5.55 -18.50
C TRP A 207 -3.31 -5.81 -17.00
N GLU A 208 -3.77 -4.87 -16.18
CA GLU A 208 -3.53 -4.87 -14.72
C GLU A 208 -4.67 -5.48 -13.90
N SER A 209 -5.88 -5.55 -14.44
CA SER A 209 -7.05 -6.08 -13.73
C SER A 209 -7.26 -7.58 -14.02
N ALA A 210 -7.73 -8.30 -13.01
CA ALA A 210 -7.91 -9.75 -13.03
C ALA A 210 -9.21 -10.21 -13.71
N TRP A 211 -9.51 -9.66 -14.89
CA TRP A 211 -10.77 -9.92 -15.60
C TRP A 211 -10.74 -11.20 -16.43
N LEU A 212 -9.56 -11.73 -16.76
CA LEU A 212 -9.41 -12.91 -17.59
C LEU A 212 -9.43 -14.17 -16.71
N GLN A 213 -10.62 -14.75 -16.53
CA GLN A 213 -10.83 -15.93 -15.68
C GLN A 213 -10.32 -15.73 -14.23
N GLY A 214 -10.44 -14.51 -13.71
CA GLY A 214 -9.93 -14.16 -12.38
C GLY A 214 -8.41 -13.94 -12.33
N GLN A 215 -7.74 -13.84 -13.48
CA GLN A 215 -6.30 -13.56 -13.58
C GLN A 215 -6.03 -12.33 -14.47
N ARG A 216 -4.87 -11.71 -14.26
CA ARG A 216 -4.47 -10.53 -15.02
C ARG A 216 -3.88 -10.99 -16.36
N PRO A 217 -4.26 -10.39 -17.50
CA PRO A 217 -3.70 -10.79 -18.80
C PRO A 217 -2.18 -10.69 -18.88
N LYS A 218 -1.55 -9.76 -18.16
CA LYS A 218 -0.08 -9.66 -18.11
C LYS A 218 0.62 -10.84 -17.43
N ASP A 219 -0.07 -11.53 -16.53
CA ASP A 219 0.47 -12.71 -15.82
C ASP A 219 0.32 -13.97 -16.67
N LEU A 220 -0.81 -14.07 -17.38
CA LEU A 220 -1.11 -15.18 -18.30
C LEU A 220 -0.30 -15.09 -19.60
N MET A 221 -0.15 -13.88 -20.14
CA MET A 221 0.42 -13.61 -21.46
C MET A 221 1.59 -12.61 -21.37
N PRO A 222 2.65 -12.93 -20.62
CA PRO A 222 3.75 -11.99 -20.34
C PRO A 222 4.51 -11.57 -21.61
N LEU A 223 4.59 -12.42 -22.64
CA LEU A 223 5.28 -12.08 -23.89
C LEU A 223 4.50 -11.02 -24.68
N VAL A 224 3.17 -11.13 -24.71
CA VAL A 224 2.31 -10.14 -25.38
C VAL A 224 2.33 -8.81 -24.62
N TYR A 225 2.27 -8.87 -23.28
CA TYR A 225 2.41 -7.68 -22.45
C TYR A 225 3.76 -6.98 -22.65
N ALA A 226 4.86 -7.74 -22.79
CA ALA A 226 6.20 -7.19 -22.99
C ALA A 226 6.30 -6.32 -24.25
N ILE A 227 5.63 -6.70 -25.33
CA ILE A 227 5.62 -5.96 -26.59
C ILE A 227 4.51 -4.89 -26.68
N SER A 228 3.63 -4.77 -25.68
CA SER A 228 2.62 -3.70 -25.64
C SER A 228 3.24 -2.35 -25.27
N LYS A 229 3.03 -1.33 -26.14
CA LYS A 229 3.45 0.05 -25.92
C LYS A 229 2.56 0.79 -24.92
N LYS A 230 1.25 0.51 -24.91
CA LYS A 230 0.27 1.19 -24.03
C LYS A 230 -0.32 0.19 -23.03
N ARG A 231 0.05 0.35 -21.76
CA ARG A 231 -0.23 -0.65 -20.70
C ARG A 231 -1.31 -0.25 -19.70
N HIS A 232 -1.73 1.02 -19.72
CA HIS A 232 -2.64 1.59 -18.72
C HIS A 232 -4.05 1.88 -19.26
N LYS A 233 -4.40 1.36 -20.45
CA LYS A 233 -5.74 1.49 -21.02
C LYS A 233 -6.78 0.72 -20.21
N THR A 234 -8.02 1.21 -20.23
CA THR A 234 -9.18 0.47 -19.72
C THR A 234 -9.52 -0.70 -20.65
N LEU A 235 -10.31 -1.65 -20.16
CA LEU A 235 -10.77 -2.78 -20.94
C LEU A 235 -11.62 -2.30 -22.14
N GLN A 236 -12.52 -1.34 -21.92
CA GLN A 236 -13.31 -0.74 -22.98
C GLN A 236 -12.45 -0.12 -24.07
N GLN A 237 -11.46 0.69 -23.69
CA GLN A 237 -10.52 1.30 -24.63
C GLN A 237 -9.65 0.28 -25.36
N GLY A 238 -9.30 -0.83 -24.70
CA GLY A 238 -8.52 -1.90 -25.29
C GLY A 238 -9.32 -2.68 -26.35
N LEU A 239 -10.58 -3.00 -26.05
CA LEU A 239 -11.45 -3.79 -26.93
C LEU A 239 -12.03 -2.96 -28.09
N GLN A 240 -12.19 -1.65 -27.92
CA GLN A 240 -12.72 -0.78 -28.97
C GLN A 240 -11.82 -0.84 -30.21
N ASN A 241 -12.38 -1.31 -31.34
CA ASN A 241 -11.68 -1.51 -32.61
C ASN A 241 -10.36 -2.31 -32.46
N ASP A 242 -10.33 -3.28 -31.55
CA ASP A 242 -9.14 -4.09 -31.25
C ASP A 242 -7.88 -3.23 -30.97
N ALA A 243 -8.06 -2.06 -30.34
CA ALA A 243 -6.97 -1.11 -30.07
C ALA A 243 -5.80 -1.70 -29.28
N TRP A 244 -6.03 -2.71 -28.45
CA TRP A 244 -4.96 -3.41 -27.72
C TRP A 244 -3.94 -4.09 -28.65
N ILE A 245 -4.36 -4.47 -29.86
CA ILE A 245 -3.53 -5.12 -30.88
C ILE A 245 -2.68 -4.11 -31.61
N HIS A 246 -3.28 -2.96 -31.92
CA HIS A 246 -2.59 -1.82 -32.51
C HIS A 246 -1.50 -1.24 -31.59
N ASP A 247 -1.57 -1.53 -30.29
CA ASP A 247 -0.54 -1.12 -29.33
C ASP A 247 0.68 -2.06 -29.29
N LEU A 248 0.65 -3.21 -29.98
CA LEU A 248 1.73 -4.20 -29.98
C LEU A 248 2.87 -3.79 -30.93
N ASP A 249 4.11 -3.84 -30.44
CA ASP A 249 5.31 -3.60 -31.24
C ASP A 249 5.78 -4.89 -31.92
N LEU A 250 5.29 -5.13 -33.14
CA LEU A 250 5.56 -6.38 -33.88
C LEU A 250 6.75 -6.30 -34.86
N LEU A 251 7.54 -5.21 -34.86
CA LEU A 251 8.64 -4.95 -35.79
C LEU A 251 9.92 -4.43 -35.09
N PRO A 252 11.15 -4.73 -35.55
CA PRO A 252 11.63 -5.97 -36.14
C PRO A 252 12.84 -6.52 -35.33
N ASN A 253 12.68 -6.82 -34.04
CA ASN A 253 13.57 -7.70 -33.26
C ASN A 253 12.96 -7.91 -31.86
N PRO A 254 12.09 -8.91 -31.73
CA PRO A 254 12.58 -10.26 -31.43
C PRO A 254 12.03 -11.29 -32.42
N SER A 255 12.71 -12.43 -32.57
CA SER A 255 12.20 -13.58 -33.30
C SER A 255 10.77 -13.88 -32.84
N ILE A 256 9.79 -13.77 -33.75
CA ILE A 256 8.40 -14.15 -33.47
C ILE A 256 8.43 -15.63 -33.10
N THR A 257 8.31 -15.92 -31.82
CA THR A 257 8.32 -17.28 -31.31
C THR A 257 6.93 -17.87 -31.38
N VAL A 258 6.87 -19.20 -31.54
CA VAL A 258 5.60 -19.94 -31.45
C VAL A 258 4.88 -19.64 -30.12
N ASN A 259 5.62 -19.44 -29.03
CA ASN A 259 5.06 -19.07 -27.73
C ASN A 259 4.37 -17.69 -27.75
N LEU A 260 4.98 -16.68 -28.39
CA LEU A 260 4.35 -15.36 -28.53
C LEU A 260 3.04 -15.47 -29.33
N ILE A 261 3.06 -16.19 -30.46
CA ILE A 261 1.86 -16.41 -31.28
C ILE A 261 0.79 -17.13 -30.46
N SER A 262 1.16 -18.19 -29.73
CA SER A 262 0.22 -18.94 -28.89
C SER A 262 -0.43 -18.06 -27.83
N GLN A 263 0.34 -17.18 -27.16
CA GLN A 263 -0.20 -16.26 -26.17
C GLN A 263 -1.13 -15.20 -26.81
N LEU A 264 -0.77 -14.70 -28.00
CA LEU A 264 -1.56 -13.73 -28.74
C LEU A 264 -2.90 -14.32 -29.20
N VAL A 265 -2.90 -15.53 -29.75
CA VAL A 265 -4.12 -16.25 -30.15
C VAL A 265 -5.00 -16.56 -28.94
N ALA A 266 -4.41 -16.98 -27.83
CA ALA A 266 -5.15 -17.22 -26.60
C ALA A 266 -5.84 -15.94 -26.11
N LEU A 267 -5.11 -14.82 -25.99
CA LEU A 267 -5.68 -13.54 -25.58
C LEU A 267 -6.77 -13.07 -26.54
N TRP A 268 -6.52 -13.14 -27.85
CA TRP A 268 -7.50 -12.78 -28.88
C TRP A 268 -8.80 -13.58 -28.76
N SER A 269 -8.69 -14.88 -28.53
CA SER A 269 -9.86 -15.76 -28.41
C SER A 269 -10.72 -15.39 -27.19
N GLU A 270 -10.10 -14.95 -26.10
CA GLU A 270 -10.78 -14.56 -24.88
C GLU A 270 -11.38 -13.15 -25.00
N THR A 271 -10.68 -12.18 -25.62
CA THR A 271 -11.21 -10.83 -25.83
C THR A 271 -12.48 -10.83 -26.67
N ARG A 272 -12.60 -11.75 -27.65
CA ARG A 272 -13.82 -11.88 -28.47
C ARG A 272 -15.04 -12.42 -27.72
N ARG A 273 -14.83 -13.08 -26.58
CA ARG A 273 -15.92 -13.61 -25.74
C ARG A 273 -16.50 -12.55 -24.81
N ILE A 274 -15.80 -11.43 -24.63
CA ILE A 274 -16.23 -10.36 -23.74
C ILE A 274 -17.33 -9.55 -24.43
N GLN A 275 -18.46 -9.43 -23.77
CA GLN A 275 -19.55 -8.54 -24.16
C GLN A 275 -19.61 -7.43 -23.11
N LEU A 276 -19.42 -6.18 -23.55
CA LEU A 276 -19.50 -5.03 -22.67
C LEU A 276 -20.96 -4.53 -22.64
N ASP A 277 -21.48 -4.30 -21.44
CA ASP A 277 -22.77 -3.65 -21.24
C ASP A 277 -22.55 -2.19 -20.83
N GLN A 278 -22.95 -1.25 -21.68
CA GLN A 278 -22.79 0.18 -21.40
C GLN A 278 -23.68 0.68 -20.26
N ASN A 279 -24.67 -0.10 -19.83
CA ASN A 279 -25.62 0.30 -18.78
C ASN A 279 -25.18 -0.16 -17.39
N GLU A 280 -24.25 -1.11 -17.30
CA GLU A 280 -23.79 -1.66 -16.02
C GLU A 280 -22.30 -1.37 -15.80
N PRO A 281 -21.90 -0.73 -14.70
CA PRO A 281 -20.49 -0.48 -14.41
C PRO A 281 -19.78 -1.76 -13.95
N ASP A 282 -18.48 -1.88 -14.26
CA ASP A 282 -17.65 -2.98 -13.78
C ASP A 282 -17.72 -3.14 -12.25
N GLN A 283 -17.91 -4.38 -11.80
CA GLN A 283 -18.02 -4.70 -10.37
C GLN A 283 -16.77 -5.41 -9.86
N ILE A 284 -16.41 -5.12 -8.61
CA ILE A 284 -15.37 -5.83 -7.86
C ILE A 284 -15.94 -6.38 -6.55
N THR A 285 -15.59 -7.63 -6.25
CA THR A 285 -16.00 -8.34 -5.04
C THR A 285 -14.78 -8.86 -4.30
N TRP A 286 -14.70 -8.57 -3.00
CA TRP A 286 -13.66 -9.07 -2.11
C TRP A 286 -13.99 -10.50 -1.67
N GLN A 287 -13.16 -11.47 -2.06
CA GLN A 287 -13.47 -12.91 -1.87
C GLN A 287 -13.27 -13.42 -0.44
N LEU A 288 -12.63 -12.63 0.43
CA LEU A 288 -12.33 -13.04 1.81
C LEU A 288 -13.44 -12.67 2.82
N THR A 289 -14.55 -12.10 2.35
CA THR A 289 -15.71 -11.74 3.19
C THR A 289 -17.00 -12.18 2.51
N ASN A 290 -17.99 -12.59 3.31
CA ASN A 290 -19.26 -13.10 2.77
C ASN A 290 -20.11 -12.01 2.09
N TYR A 291 -19.92 -10.75 2.49
CA TYR A 291 -20.63 -9.58 1.95
C TYR A 291 -19.85 -8.89 0.83
N GLY A 292 -18.71 -9.45 0.39
CA GLY A 292 -18.00 -8.99 -0.80
C GLY A 292 -17.27 -7.66 -0.66
N GLU A 293 -17.13 -7.11 0.55
CA GLU A 293 -16.43 -5.84 0.81
C GLU A 293 -15.10 -6.05 1.51
N TYR A 294 -14.15 -5.18 1.18
CA TYR A 294 -12.82 -5.19 1.78
C TYR A 294 -12.88 -4.98 3.30
N SER A 295 -12.07 -5.77 4.03
CA SER A 295 -11.73 -5.45 5.42
C SER A 295 -10.26 -5.73 5.71
N ALA A 296 -9.61 -4.82 6.45
CA ALA A 296 -8.20 -4.99 6.83
C ALA A 296 -7.95 -6.26 7.66
N SER A 297 -8.95 -6.70 8.44
CA SER A 297 -8.89 -7.96 9.19
C SER A 297 -8.82 -9.17 8.26
N SER A 298 -9.71 -9.25 7.26
CA SER A 298 -9.70 -10.34 6.28
C SER A 298 -8.42 -10.36 5.44
N ALA A 299 -7.97 -9.19 4.98
CA ALA A 299 -6.73 -9.02 4.23
C ALA A 299 -5.49 -9.47 5.00
N TYR A 300 -5.44 -9.21 6.31
CA TYR A 300 -4.35 -9.68 7.17
C TYR A 300 -4.39 -11.19 7.43
N LYS A 301 -5.58 -11.80 7.43
CA LYS A 301 -5.77 -13.21 7.75
C LYS A 301 -5.48 -14.14 6.56
N ALA A 302 -5.78 -13.70 5.33
CA ALA A 302 -5.37 -14.40 4.10
C ALA A 302 -3.85 -14.61 4.03
#